data_AF-A0A645J7Y2-F1
#
_entry.id   AF-A0A645J7Y2-F1
#
_cell.length_a   1.000
_cell.length_b   1.000
_cell.length_c   1.000
_cell.angle_alpha   90.00
_cell.angle_beta   90.00
_cell.angle_gamma   90.00
#
_symmetry.space_group_name_H-M   'P 1'
#
loop_
_entity.id
_entity.type
_entity.pdbx_description
1 polymer ?
#
loop_
_entity_poly.entity_id
_entity_poly.type
_entity_poly.pdbx_seq_one_letter_code
_entity_poly.pdbx_strand_id
1 'polypeptide(L)'
;MTIYPQVLKNAKIKNENKKKYMTDPEISREIKRLEEIMAGEGRVLIRPSGTEPLVRVMIEGRDIGQITGLAEGLASLLTKRLG
;
A
#
# COMPACT_ATOMS: atom_id res chain seq x y z
N MET A 1 -2.62 23.04 -9.73
CA MET A 1 -2.08 21.72 -9.30
C MET A 1 -2.68 21.44 -7.93
N THR A 2 -3.54 20.43 -7.80
CA THR A 2 -4.19 20.13 -6.51
C THR A 2 -3.26 19.27 -5.67
N ILE A 3 -2.98 19.71 -4.44
CA ILE A 3 -2.18 18.96 -3.47
C ILE A 3 -3.14 18.19 -2.59
N TYR A 4 -3.03 16.87 -2.58
CA TYR A 4 -3.81 16.00 -1.70
C TYR A 4 -3.00 15.62 -0.46
N PRO A 5 -3.67 15.40 0.69
CA PRO A 5 -3.01 14.75 1.80
C PRO A 5 -2.54 13.36 1.41
N GLN A 6 -1.48 12.90 2.06
CA GLN A 6 -0.81 11.64 1.79
C GLN A 6 -0.59 10.89 3.09
N VAL A 7 -0.72 9.57 3.05
CA VAL A 7 -0.42 8.66 4.16
C VAL A 7 0.62 7.66 3.71
N LEU A 8 1.63 7.43 4.55
CA LEU A 8 2.67 6.44 4.36
C LEU A 8 2.63 5.43 5.50
N LYS A 9 2.47 4.15 5.18
CA LYS A 9 2.52 3.04 6.14
C LYS A 9 3.58 2.02 5.72
N ASN A 10 4.30 1.49 6.71
CA ASN A 10 5.35 0.50 6.49
C ASN A 10 4.82 -0.90 6.83
N ALA A 11 4.91 -1.82 5.89
CA ALA A 11 4.67 -3.25 6.10
C ALA A 11 6.01 -3.95 6.28
N LYS A 12 6.24 -4.59 7.44
CA LYS A 12 7.46 -5.37 7.69
C LYS A 12 7.38 -6.66 6.88
N ILE A 13 8.36 -6.90 6.01
CA ILE A 13 8.38 -8.00 5.04
C ILE A 13 9.81 -8.51 4.90
N LYS A 14 10.01 -9.82 4.98
CA LYS A 14 11.34 -10.44 4.76
C LYS A 14 11.92 -10.06 3.40
N ASN A 15 13.23 -9.91 3.32
CA ASN A 15 13.89 -9.40 2.12
C ASN A 15 13.57 -10.23 0.86
N GLU A 16 13.50 -11.55 0.98
CA GLU A 16 13.15 -12.50 -0.07
C GLU A 16 11.68 -12.41 -0.53
N ASN A 17 10.81 -11.77 0.26
CA ASN A 17 9.38 -11.66 -0.02
C ASN A 17 8.96 -10.27 -0.53
N LYS A 18 9.84 -9.25 -0.51
CA LYS A 18 9.49 -7.86 -0.87
C LYS A 18 8.96 -7.65 -2.29
N LYS A 19 9.13 -8.61 -3.21
CA LYS A 19 8.59 -8.57 -4.58
C LYS A 19 7.41 -9.51 -4.80
N LYS A 20 7.08 -10.38 -3.83
CA LYS A 20 6.03 -11.40 -3.97
C LYS A 20 4.62 -10.83 -3.84
N TYR A 21 4.47 -9.58 -3.39
CA TYR A 21 3.16 -8.94 -3.29
C TYR A 21 2.43 -8.81 -4.63
N MET A 22 3.16 -8.78 -5.76
CA MET A 22 2.57 -8.76 -7.10
C MET A 22 2.03 -10.12 -7.54
N THR A 23 2.54 -11.22 -6.98
CA THR A 23 2.14 -12.60 -7.34
C THR A 23 1.25 -13.26 -6.29
N ASP A 24 1.13 -12.67 -5.10
CA ASP A 24 0.19 -13.11 -4.08
C ASP A 24 -1.25 -12.70 -4.48
N PRO A 25 -2.16 -13.66 -4.72
CA PRO A 25 -3.50 -13.34 -5.22
C PRO A 25 -4.35 -12.49 -4.27
N GLU A 26 -4.13 -12.62 -2.96
CA GLU A 26 -4.90 -11.86 -1.96
C GLU A 26 -4.44 -10.40 -1.95
N ILE A 27 -3.13 -10.19 -1.91
CA ILE A 27 -2.56 -8.84 -1.96
C ILE A 27 -2.85 -8.17 -3.31
N SER A 28 -2.65 -8.86 -4.43
CA SER A 28 -2.89 -8.29 -5.75
C SER A 28 -4.36 -7.85 -5.93
N ARG A 29 -5.32 -8.65 -5.46
CA ARG A 29 -6.75 -8.26 -5.47
C ARG A 29 -7.01 -7.02 -4.61
N GLU A 30 -6.40 -6.95 -3.42
CA GLU A 30 -6.58 -5.80 -2.54
C GLU A 30 -6.00 -4.52 -3.17
N ILE A 31 -4.80 -4.60 -3.77
CA ILE A 31 -4.20 -3.47 -4.48
C ILE A 31 -5.12 -2.97 -5.60
N LYS A 32 -5.64 -3.88 -6.42
CA LYS A 32 -6.56 -3.53 -7.50
C LYS A 32 -7.84 -2.88 -6.98
N ARG A 33 -8.42 -3.41 -5.89
CA ARG A 33 -9.59 -2.83 -5.22
C ARG A 33 -9.30 -1.40 -4.75
N LEU A 34 -8.11 -1.14 -4.20
CA LEU A 34 -7.72 0.20 -3.77
C LEU A 34 -7.50 1.13 -4.97
N GLU A 35 -6.86 0.67 -6.03
CA GLU A 35 -6.69 1.45 -7.27
C GLU A 35 -8.04 1.87 -7.87
N GLU A 36 -9.04 0.98 -7.85
CA GLU A 36 -10.42 1.28 -8.29
C GLU A 36 -11.10 2.32 -7.40
N ILE A 37 -10.97 2.21 -6.07
CA ILE A 37 -11.51 3.20 -5.12
C ILE A 37 -10.87 4.57 -5.29
N MET A 38 -9.55 4.60 -5.55
CA MET A 38 -8.79 5.84 -5.68
C MET A 38 -8.84 6.42 -7.11
N ALA A 39 -9.49 5.75 -8.07
CA ALA A 39 -9.55 6.20 -9.45
C ALA A 39 -10.23 7.57 -9.54
N GLY A 40 -9.47 8.58 -9.98
CA GLY A 40 -9.95 9.98 -10.08
C GLY A 40 -9.95 10.76 -8.75
N GLU A 41 -9.80 10.08 -7.61
CA GLU A 41 -9.83 10.68 -6.27
C GLU A 41 -8.44 10.70 -5.59
N GLY A 42 -7.45 9.99 -6.14
CA GLY A 42 -6.12 9.89 -5.56
C GLY A 42 -5.20 8.88 -6.26
N ARG A 43 -4.18 8.40 -5.55
CA ARG A 43 -3.19 7.42 -6.06
C ARG A 43 -2.76 6.44 -4.98
N VAL A 44 -2.52 5.19 -5.39
CA VAL A 44 -1.91 4.13 -4.56
C VAL A 44 -0.51 3.86 -5.09
N LEU A 45 0.49 3.89 -4.21
CA LEU A 45 1.89 3.64 -4.55
C LEU A 45 2.49 2.63 -3.57
N ILE A 46 3.06 1.56 -4.12
CA ILE A 46 3.68 0.48 -3.34
C ILE A 46 5.14 0.39 -3.72
N ARG A 47 6.02 0.53 -2.72
CA ARG A 47 7.47 0.57 -2.95
C ARG A 47 8.23 -0.29 -1.95
N PRO A 48 8.94 -1.34 -2.40
CA PRO A 48 9.92 -2.04 -1.59
C PRO A 48 11.02 -1.11 -1.06
N SER A 49 11.44 -1.26 0.19
CA SER A 49 12.65 -0.58 0.69
C SER A 49 13.91 -1.29 0.19
N GLY A 50 14.90 -0.52 -0.25
CA GLY A 50 16.20 -1.05 -0.68
C GLY A 50 17.13 -1.40 0.48
N THR A 51 16.99 -0.69 1.60
CA THR A 51 17.89 -0.80 2.77
C THR A 51 17.23 -1.49 3.97
N GLU A 52 15.91 -1.64 3.97
CA GLU A 52 15.15 -2.20 5.10
C GLU A 52 14.30 -3.41 4.67
N PRO A 53 14.00 -4.34 5.59
CA PRO A 53 13.07 -5.45 5.35
C PRO A 53 11.61 -4.98 5.46
N LEU A 54 11.20 -4.07 4.57
CA LEU A 54 9.83 -3.56 4.51
C LEU A 54 9.40 -3.19 3.10
N VAL A 55 8.08 -3.12 2.91
CA VAL A 55 7.41 -2.48 1.76
C VAL A 55 6.62 -1.28 2.28
N ARG A 56 6.70 -0.17 1.56
CA ARG A 56 6.00 1.08 1.87
C ARG A 56 4.70 1.14 1.07
N VAL A 57 3.60 1.39 1.75
CA VAL A 57 2.28 1.67 1.18
C VAL A 57 2.04 3.16 1.33
N MET A 58 1.97 3.87 0.21
CA MET A 58 1.63 5.29 0.16
C MET A 58 0.29 5.45 -0.55
N ILE A 59 -0.65 6.16 0.06
CA ILE A 59 -1.91 6.53 -0.57
C ILE A 59 -2.10 8.03 -0.42
N GLU A 60 -2.46 8.70 -1.50
CA GLU A 60 -2.87 10.09 -1.51
C GLU A 60 -4.31 10.22 -2.01
N GLY A 61 -5.08 11.17 -1.47
CA GLY A 61 -6.48 11.39 -1.87
C GLY A 61 -7.16 12.47 -1.04
N ARG A 62 -8.42 12.78 -1.32
CA ARG A 62 -9.14 13.92 -0.70
C ARG A 62 -9.43 13.75 0.79
N ASP A 63 -9.77 12.54 1.22
CA ASP A 63 -10.17 12.24 2.59
C ASP A 63 -9.03 11.53 3.35
N ILE A 64 -8.46 12.22 4.34
CA ILE A 64 -7.36 11.71 5.16
C ILE A 64 -7.75 10.46 5.97
N GLY A 65 -8.99 10.40 6.46
CA GLY A 65 -9.48 9.27 7.25
C GLY A 65 -9.62 8.03 6.38
N GLN A 66 -10.19 8.19 5.18
CA GLN A 66 -10.31 7.13 4.18
C GLN A 66 -8.93 6.59 3.79
N ILE A 67 -8.03 7.45 3.31
CA ILE A 67 -6.70 6.99 2.83
C ILE A 67 -5.86 6.39 3.96
N THR A 68 -6.05 6.83 5.22
CA THR A 68 -5.40 6.22 6.39
C THR A 68 -5.86 4.78 6.57
N GLY A 69 -7.17 4.53 6.61
CA GLY A 69 -7.72 3.18 6.78
C GLY A 69 -7.31 2.24 5.64
N LEU A 70 -7.33 2.72 4.39
CA LEU A 70 -6.90 1.94 3.23
C LEU A 70 -5.40 1.58 3.30
N ALA A 71 -4.54 2.55 3.66
CA ALA A 71 -3.10 2.31 3.75
C ALA A 71 -2.74 1.35 4.90
N GLU A 72 -3.41 1.50 6.05
CA GLU A 72 -3.23 0.60 7.21
C GLU A 72 -3.72 -0.82 6.91
N GLY A 73 -4.86 -0.96 6.24
CA GLY A 73 -5.40 -2.26 5.84
C GLY A 73 -4.44 -3.02 4.92
N LEU A 74 -3.96 -2.37 3.85
CA LEU A 74 -3.03 -3.01 2.92
C LEU A 74 -1.67 -3.30 3.59
N ALA A 75 -1.13 -2.40 4.41
CA ALA A 75 0.13 -2.63 5.11
C ALA A 75 0.04 -3.82 6.10
N SER A 76 -1.11 -3.96 6.77
CA SER A 76 -1.39 -5.09 7.66
C SER A 76 -1.50 -6.39 6.89
N LEU A 77 -2.21 -6.40 5.76
CA LEU A 77 -2.33 -7.57 4.89
C LEU A 77 -0.96 -8.02 4.36
N LEU A 78 -0.15 -7.08 3.86
CA LEU A 78 1.22 -7.32 3.42
C LEU A 78 2.06 -7.98 4.51
N THR A 79 2.03 -7.42 5.73
CA THR A 79 2.79 -7.95 6.87
C THR A 79 2.30 -9.36 7.25
N LYS A 80 0.99 -9.60 7.25
CA LYS A 80 0.40 -10.91 7.58
C LYS A 80 0.78 -12.01 6.57
N ARG A 81 0.81 -11.67 5.28
CA ARG A 81 1.04 -12.62 4.18
C ARG A 81 2.53 -12.88 3.92
N LEU A 82 3.37 -11.85 4.06
CA LEU A 82 4.75 -11.85 3.57
C LEU A 82 5.82 -11.53 4.62
N GLY A 83 5.39 -11.22 5.86
CA GLY A 83 6.24 -10.92 7.02
C GLY A 83 7.25 -11.99 7.42
#